data_AF-A0A1J3CUS5-F1
#
_entry.id   AF-A0A1J3CUS5-F1
#
_cell.length_a   1.000
_cell.length_b   1.000
_cell.length_c   1.000
_cell.angle_alpha   90.00
_cell.angle_beta   90.00
_cell.angle_gamma   90.00
#
_symmetry.space_group_name_H-M   'P 1'
#
loop_
_entity.id
_entity.type
_entity.pdbx_description
1 polymer ?
#
loop_
_entity_poly.entity_id
_entity_poly.type
_entity_poly.pdbx_seq_one_letter_code
_entity_poly.pdbx_strand_id
1 'polypeptide(L)'
;EDTNAITIIDYEYASYNPVAYDIANHFCEMAANYNSDTPHILDYTLYPGEEERGRFIHNYLSSSGDEAREEYIKQLLNDAEKYTLASHLFWGLWGIISVRDM
;
A
#
# COMPACT_ATOMS: atom_id res chain seq x y z
N GLU A 1 11.54 -25.28 -12.93
CA GLU A 1 10.79 -24.14 -13.47
C GLU A 1 10.69 -23.11 -12.36
N ASP A 2 11.36 -21.97 -12.52
CA ASP A 2 11.15 -20.84 -11.61
C ASP A 2 9.78 -20.25 -11.93
N THR A 3 8.84 -20.38 -11.00
CA THR A 3 7.43 -20.02 -11.23
C THR A 3 7.16 -18.52 -11.19
N ASN A 4 8.18 -17.64 -11.16
CA ASN A 4 8.06 -16.19 -10.96
C ASN A 4 7.02 -15.83 -9.87
N ALA A 5 6.92 -16.66 -8.83
CA ALA A 5 5.91 -16.53 -7.79
C ALA A 5 6.35 -15.48 -6.77
N ILE A 6 5.46 -14.56 -6.44
CA ILE A 6 5.65 -13.58 -5.38
C ILE A 6 5.02 -14.14 -4.10
N THR A 7 5.74 -14.04 -2.98
CA THR A 7 5.25 -14.45 -1.64
C THR A 7 5.40 -13.27 -0.68
N ILE A 8 4.33 -12.96 0.04
CA ILE A 8 4.35 -11.97 1.12
C ILE A 8 4.86 -12.66 2.40
N ILE A 9 5.78 -12.00 3.12
CA ILE A 9 6.41 -12.50 4.34
C ILE A 9 6.34 -11.45 5.44
N ASP A 10 6.80 -11.81 6.64
CA ASP A 10 6.94 -10.93 7.81
C ASP A 10 5.61 -10.28 8.27
N TYR A 11 4.81 -11.08 8.97
CA TYR A 11 3.46 -10.73 9.41
C TYR A 11 3.42 -9.98 10.76
N GLU A 12 4.50 -9.32 11.17
CA GLU A 12 4.60 -8.68 12.49
C GLU A 12 3.54 -7.58 12.74
N TYR A 13 3.13 -6.85 11.70
CA TYR A 13 2.05 -5.84 11.76
C TYR A 13 0.70 -6.35 11.24
N ALA A 14 0.58 -7.65 10.94
CA ALA A 14 -0.65 -8.21 10.41
C ALA A 14 -1.77 -8.22 11.46
N SER A 15 -2.94 -7.73 11.08
CA SER A 15 -4.13 -7.69 11.94
C SER A 15 -5.41 -7.60 11.10
N TYR A 16 -6.57 -7.75 11.74
CA TYR A 16 -7.84 -7.40 11.10
C TYR A 16 -7.89 -5.89 10.87
N ASN A 17 -7.97 -5.48 9.61
CA ASN A 17 -7.92 -4.08 9.20
C ASN A 17 -8.75 -3.87 7.93
N PRO A 18 -9.23 -2.65 7.60
CA PRO A 18 -9.84 -2.38 6.32
C PRO A 18 -8.87 -2.70 5.17
N VAL A 19 -9.32 -3.48 4.19
CA VAL A 19 -8.53 -3.81 2.99
C VAL A 19 -7.99 -2.55 2.30
N ALA A 20 -8.79 -1.49 2.28
CA ALA A 20 -8.41 -0.20 1.72
C ALA A 20 -7.18 0.42 2.41
N TYR A 21 -6.95 0.16 3.70
CA TYR A 21 -5.76 0.64 4.40
C TYR A 21 -4.50 -0.10 3.91
N ASP A 22 -4.56 -1.42 3.77
CA ASP A 22 -3.42 -2.23 3.34
C ASP A 22 -2.99 -1.85 1.91
N ILE A 23 -3.98 -1.64 1.03
CA ILE A 23 -3.76 -1.15 -0.34
C ILE A 23 -3.20 0.28 -0.34
N ALA A 24 -3.75 1.19 0.48
CA ALA A 24 -3.24 2.56 0.58
C ALA A 24 -1.78 2.59 1.08
N ASN A 25 -1.47 1.76 2.08
CA ASN A 25 -0.13 1.61 2.60
C ASN A 25 0.83 1.12 1.50
N HIS A 26 0.43 0.09 0.74
CA HIS A 26 1.21 -0.41 -0.39
C HIS A 26 1.49 0.68 -1.45
N PHE A 27 0.54 1.56 -1.75
CA PHE A 27 0.79 2.69 -2.65
C PHE A 27 1.73 3.73 -2.04
N CYS A 28 1.64 4.00 -0.72
CA CYS A 28 2.57 4.90 -0.03
C CYS A 28 4.01 4.39 -0.10
N GLU A 29 4.22 3.07 0.04
CA GLU A 29 5.53 2.42 -0.03
C GLU A 29 6.24 2.64 -1.38
N MET A 30 5.50 2.87 -2.47
CA MET A 30 6.10 3.15 -3.78
C MET A 30 6.91 4.45 -3.82
N ALA A 31 6.64 5.39 -2.89
CA ALA A 31 7.42 6.62 -2.75
C ALA A 31 8.67 6.46 -1.87
N ALA A 32 8.85 5.31 -1.21
CA ALA A 32 9.97 5.04 -0.31
C ALA A 32 11.10 4.28 -1.01
N ASN A 33 12.35 4.70 -0.76
CA ASN A 33 13.53 3.96 -1.19
C ASN A 33 14.49 3.74 -0.02
N TYR A 34 14.30 2.61 0.67
CA TYR A 34 15.10 2.20 1.82
C TYR A 34 16.57 1.86 1.48
N ASN A 35 16.89 1.69 0.19
CA ASN A 35 18.25 1.39 -0.28
C ASN A 35 19.01 2.63 -0.77
N SER A 36 18.42 3.83 -0.66
CA SER A 36 19.09 5.08 -1.03
C SER A 36 20.00 5.62 0.09
N ASP A 37 20.87 6.58 -0.23
CA ASP A 37 21.67 7.31 0.78
C ASP A 37 20.80 8.19 1.71
N THR A 38 19.55 8.46 1.32
CA THR A 38 18.59 9.28 2.06
C THR A 38 17.25 8.56 2.21
N PRO A 39 17.19 7.42 2.93
CA PRO A 39 15.99 6.57 3.01
C PRO A 39 14.83 7.25 3.76
N HIS A 40 15.10 8.36 4.45
CA HIS A 40 14.13 9.19 5.14
C HIS A 40 13.45 10.23 4.23
N ILE A 41 13.91 10.39 2.98
CA ILE A 41 13.30 11.30 2.00
C ILE A 41 12.46 10.47 1.05
N LEU A 42 11.16 10.77 1.00
CA LEU A 42 10.21 10.14 0.09
C LEU A 42 10.16 10.87 -1.25
N ASP A 43 10.11 10.11 -2.35
CA ASP A 43 9.92 10.63 -3.69
C ASP A 43 8.46 10.43 -4.13
N TYR A 44 7.63 11.44 -3.90
CA TYR A 44 6.22 11.40 -4.27
C TYR A 44 5.98 11.45 -5.78
N THR A 45 7.01 11.65 -6.62
CA THR A 45 6.86 11.47 -8.07
C THR A 45 6.67 10.00 -8.46
N LEU A 46 7.02 9.08 -7.56
CA LEU A 46 6.86 7.63 -7.72
C LEU A 46 5.52 7.10 -7.16
N TYR A 47 4.74 7.93 -6.46
CA TYR A 47 3.41 7.51 -6.01
C TYR A 47 2.54 7.18 -7.23
N PRO A 48 1.89 6.00 -7.27
CA PRO A 48 1.25 5.51 -8.49
C PRO A 48 0.10 6.42 -8.90
N GLY A 49 0.01 6.74 -10.18
CA GLY A 49 -1.11 7.52 -10.73
C GLY A 49 -2.45 6.79 -10.62
N GLU A 50 -3.56 7.49 -10.83
CA GLU A 50 -4.91 6.92 -10.71
C GLU A 50 -5.11 5.70 -11.62
N GLU A 51 -4.57 5.72 -12.84
CA GLU A 51 -4.64 4.60 -13.78
C GLU A 51 -3.95 3.34 -13.21
N GLU A 52 -2.77 3.49 -12.62
CA GLU A 52 -2.02 2.36 -12.04
C GLU A 52 -2.70 1.81 -10.79
N ARG A 53 -3.15 2.68 -9.89
CA ARG A 53 -3.95 2.29 -8.72
C ARG A 53 -5.23 1.56 -9.14
N GLY A 54 -5.88 2.03 -10.20
CA GLY A 54 -7.08 1.41 -10.77
C GLY A 54 -6.81 0.02 -11.32
N ARG A 55 -5.71 -0.16 -12.08
CA ARG A 55 -5.28 -1.49 -12.57
C ARG A 55 -4.97 -2.45 -11.41
N PHE A 56 -4.28 -1.98 -10.37
CA PHE A 56 -4.00 -2.80 -9.18
C PHE A 56 -5.30 -3.28 -8.52
N ILE A 57 -6.23 -2.36 -8.26
CA ILE A 57 -7.51 -2.66 -7.62
C ILE A 57 -8.38 -3.58 -8.49
N HIS A 58 -8.42 -3.35 -9.81
CA HIS A 58 -9.10 -4.25 -10.74
C HIS A 58 -8.57 -5.68 -10.62
N ASN A 59 -7.25 -5.85 -10.63
CA ASN A 59 -6.62 -7.18 -10.53
C ASN A 59 -6.85 -7.82 -9.16
N TYR A 60 -6.79 -7.03 -8.08
CA TYR A 60 -7.11 -7.51 -6.73
C TYR A 60 -8.55 -8.04 -6.64
N LEU A 61 -9.53 -7.25 -7.10
CA LEU A 61 -10.94 -7.62 -7.06
C LEU A 61 -11.27 -8.78 -8.00
N SER A 62 -10.54 -8.91 -9.11
CA SER A 62 -10.73 -10.00 -10.08
C SER A 62 -9.97 -11.29 -9.72
N SER A 63 -9.16 -11.27 -8.65
CA SER A 63 -8.29 -12.39 -8.27
C SER A 63 -9.05 -13.67 -7.88
N SER A 64 -10.33 -13.55 -7.50
CA SER A 64 -11.21 -14.68 -7.21
C SER A 64 -11.84 -15.33 -8.43
N GLY A 65 -11.58 -14.82 -9.65
CA GLY A 65 -12.03 -15.39 -10.92
C GLY A 65 -13.26 -14.71 -11.54
N ASP A 66 -13.89 -13.76 -10.85
CA ASP A 66 -14.98 -12.93 -11.39
C ASP A 66 -14.44 -11.58 -11.88
N GLU A 67 -15.02 -11.02 -12.92
CA GLU A 67 -14.64 -9.68 -13.39
C GLU A 67 -15.08 -8.59 -12.40
N ALA A 68 -14.14 -7.73 -12.00
CA ALA A 68 -14.42 -6.65 -11.06
C ALA A 68 -15.39 -5.63 -11.66
N ARG A 69 -16.44 -5.29 -10.90
CA ARG A 69 -17.37 -4.23 -11.32
C ARG A 69 -16.74 -2.86 -11.10
N GLU A 70 -16.89 -1.99 -12.09
CA GLU A 70 -16.45 -0.59 -12.07
C GLU A 70 -16.89 0.18 -10.80
N GLU A 71 -18.08 -0.12 -10.28
CA GLU A 71 -18.59 0.48 -9.04
C GLU A 71 -17.72 0.16 -7.82
N TYR A 72 -17.24 -1.09 -7.71
CA TYR A 72 -16.39 -1.54 -6.60
C TYR A 72 -14.95 -1.06 -6.77
N ILE A 73 -14.45 -0.99 -8.00
CA ILE A 73 -13.13 -0.43 -8.30
C ILE A 73 -13.08 1.04 -7.84
N LYS A 74 -14.07 1.84 -8.24
CA LYS A 74 -14.17 3.26 -7.85
C LYS A 74 -14.34 3.43 -6.35
N GLN A 75 -15.16 2.59 -5.71
CA GLN A 75 -15.33 2.64 -4.27
C GLN A 75 -14.02 2.36 -3.52
N LEU A 76 -13.31 1.29 -3.89
CA LEU A 76 -12.07 0.90 -3.22
C LEU A 76 -10.93 1.90 -3.50
N LEU A 77 -10.88 2.49 -4.70
CA LEU A 77 -9.97 3.61 -5.02
C LEU A 77 -10.19 4.79 -4.07
N ASN A 78 -11.45 5.22 -3.93
CA ASN A 78 -11.81 6.34 -3.06
C ASN A 78 -11.54 6.04 -1.59
N ASP A 79 -11.74 4.80 -1.15
CA ASP A 79 -11.47 4.42 0.23
C ASP A 79 -9.97 4.34 0.51
N ALA A 80 -9.17 3.78 -0.42
CA ALA A 80 -7.72 3.76 -0.30
C ALA A 80 -7.14 5.19 -0.20
N GLU A 81 -7.61 6.12 -1.03
CA GLU A 81 -7.16 7.53 -0.98
C GLU A 81 -7.40 8.17 0.40
N LYS A 82 -8.51 7.85 1.08
CA LYS A 82 -8.78 8.33 2.45
C LYS A 82 -7.80 7.75 3.46
N TYR A 83 -7.38 6.49 3.28
CA TYR A 83 -6.45 5.82 4.18
C TYR A 83 -4.98 6.19 3.95
N THR A 84 -4.62 6.83 2.84
CA THR A 84 -3.26 7.38 2.61
C THR A 84 -2.82 8.28 3.77
N LEU A 85 -3.70 9.19 4.22
CA LEU A 85 -3.42 10.03 5.39
C LEU A 85 -3.24 9.21 6.67
N ALA A 86 -4.06 8.18 6.86
CA ALA A 86 -3.97 7.31 8.02
C ALA A 86 -2.66 6.52 8.06
N SER A 87 -2.18 6.02 6.90
CA SER A 87 -0.88 5.34 6.78
C SER A 87 0.28 6.26 7.17
N HIS A 88 0.31 7.49 6.63
CA HIS A 88 1.31 8.48 7.01
C HIS A 88 1.29 8.80 8.51
N LEU A 89 0.11 8.95 9.10
CA LEU A 89 -0.02 9.22 10.54
C LEU A 89 0.47 8.03 11.38
N PHE A 90 0.08 6.82 11.01
CA PHE A 90 0.48 5.59 11.71
C PHE A 90 1.99 5.41 11.72
N TRP A 91 2.63 5.45 10.54
CA TRP A 91 4.08 5.25 10.43
C TRP A 91 4.89 6.44 10.92
N GLY A 92 4.36 7.66 10.82
CA GLY A 92 4.97 8.84 11.44
C GLY A 92 5.00 8.74 12.97
N LEU A 93 3.89 8.32 13.59
CA LEU A 93 3.84 8.10 15.04
C LEU A 93 4.73 6.93 15.46
N TRP A 94 4.69 5.82 14.73
CA TRP A 94 5.58 4.68 14.95
C TRP A 94 7.05 5.14 14.92
N GLY A 95 7.46 5.90 13.92
CA GLY A 95 8.84 6.40 13.82
C GLY A 95 9.27 7.26 15.01
N ILE A 96 8.38 8.11 15.54
CA ILE A 96 8.65 8.92 16.74
C ILE A 96 8.82 8.02 17.97
N ILE A 97 7.97 7.01 18.13
CA ILE A 97 8.02 6.09 19.27
C ILE A 97 9.27 5.21 19.19
N SER A 98 9.60 4.69 18.01
CA SER A 98 10.75 3.80 17.81
C SER A 98 12.10 4.44 18.16
N VAL A 99 12.24 5.77 18.03
CA VAL A 99 13.46 6.49 18.46
C VAL A 99 13.64 6.47 19.99
N ARG A 100 12.56 6.35 20.76
CA ARG A 100 12.61 6.31 22.23
C ARG A 100 13.07 4.96 22.77
N ASP A 101 12.87 3.90 21.99
CA ASP A 101 13.21 2.53 22.35
C ASP A 101 14.59 2.09 21.80
N MET A 102 15.34 3.01 21.17
CA MET A 102 16.75 2.84 20.78
C MET A 102 17.74 3.24 21.87
#